data_AF-W0VE11-F1
#
_entry.id   AF-W0VE11-F1
#
_cell.length_a   1.000
_cell.length_b   1.000
_cell.length_c   1.000
_cell.angle_alpha   90.00
_cell.angle_beta   90.00
_cell.angle_gamma   90.00
#
_symmetry.space_group_name_H-M   'P 1'
#
loop_
_entity.id
_entity.type
_entity.pdbx_description
1 polymer ?
#
loop_
_entity_poly.entity_id
_entity_poly.type
_entity_poly.pdbx_seq_one_letter_code
_entity_poly.pdbx_strand_id
1 'polypeptide(L)'
;MIKGARAGDGECQLVLGKLYLFGRAGLPQSLATALHWLQRAALQNNSEAKLLIGAHIPYELAYPGAAMLMPFYRHAYRAGIRPAGLVLAQLVFGDSACAAEADAALQADALRALEEAARAGLPDALWLLARHGGAAPGVAACTFLPEGQSWLTQAADSGVGAALQEVLEQAWSAGDRPAFLARALPMARRLLERHEAAGHGRKPPQAALALPDLLLLSRCGQVLGLGGAGAEQAEAVRFFELAARGGDRAAQLALGLWFARMDAQGTRLQAGCGAVVNRGVNFKRAIRWLTQAGEQGLADAWFALSRIYIKPEFSQRSVQEAQSCLERAAGMGHSAAQLECGILAWRNRRDAENSDVRAAYWLLKAAAQGSVEAERALRKIAPPATAPYWGQAIGPLAALELAGRQPLLAARLELGRRFQLSRAEALLLDVHGADQGHCLVVDIRASHGRGKRRLVLLRTVQERQALDRLLRLFDGVDCSLDGPEGNYRQRLYRLKTYLLASHPAGAVLPERSLLAA
;
A
#
# COMPACT_ATOMS: atom_id res chain seq x y z
N MET A 1 8.88 34.87 55.21
CA MET A 1 8.65 33.75 54.27
C MET A 1 8.26 34.20 52.86
N ILE A 2 7.01 34.62 52.57
CA ILE A 2 6.59 34.92 51.18
C ILE A 2 7.38 36.08 50.54
N LYS A 3 7.65 37.15 51.30
CA LYS A 3 8.48 38.27 50.81
C LYS A 3 9.92 37.83 50.49
N GLY A 4 10.52 36.98 51.32
CA GLY A 4 11.87 36.43 51.12
C GLY A 4 11.95 35.47 49.93
N ALA A 5 10.94 34.60 49.76
CA ALA A 5 10.89 33.68 48.62
C ALA A 5 10.81 34.44 47.28
N ARG A 6 10.04 35.55 47.23
CA ARG A 6 9.96 36.45 46.08
C ARG A 6 11.25 37.23 45.85
N ALA A 7 11.98 37.57 46.91
CA ALA A 7 13.28 38.24 46.85
C ALA A 7 14.42 37.32 46.37
N GLY A 8 14.18 36.01 46.21
CA GLY A 8 15.14 35.07 45.67
C GLY A 8 15.80 34.15 46.70
N ASP A 9 15.48 34.27 47.99
CA ASP A 9 16.09 33.46 49.04
C ASP A 9 15.69 31.97 48.91
N GLY A 10 16.69 31.11 48.68
CA GLY A 10 16.53 29.67 48.48
C GLY A 10 15.94 28.92 49.68
N GLU A 11 16.23 29.35 50.92
CA GLU A 11 15.64 28.72 52.11
C GLU A 11 14.16 29.08 52.25
N CYS A 12 13.83 30.35 52.03
CA CYS A 12 12.43 30.79 52.00
C CYS A 12 11.63 30.10 50.89
N GLN A 13 12.24 29.86 49.72
CA GLN A 13 11.62 29.13 48.61
C GLN A 13 11.38 27.66 48.95
N LEU A 14 12.36 26.98 49.56
CA LEU A 14 12.22 25.60 50.03
C LEU A 14 11.07 25.46 51.03
N VAL A 15 11.04 26.32 52.06
CA VAL A 15 10.01 26.25 53.10
C VAL A 15 8.63 26.54 52.51
N LEU A 16 8.51 27.54 51.61
CA LEU A 16 7.25 27.83 50.94
C LEU A 16 6.78 26.67 50.05
N GLY A 17 7.70 26.03 49.33
CA GLY A 17 7.45 24.83 48.55
C GLY A 17 6.90 23.67 49.39
N LYS A 18 7.51 23.40 50.55
CA LYS A 18 7.03 22.40 51.51
C LYS A 18 5.61 22.70 52.03
N LEU A 19 5.31 23.96 52.31
CA LEU A 19 3.98 24.35 52.81
C LEU A 19 2.89 24.07 51.78
N TYR A 20 3.13 24.37 50.49
CA TYR A 20 2.20 24.03 49.41
C TYR A 20 2.16 22.53 49.11
N LEU A 21 3.27 21.81 49.29
CA LEU A 21 3.33 20.37 49.04
C LEU A 21 2.48 19.57 50.03
N PHE A 22 2.50 19.98 51.31
CA PHE A 22 1.81 19.31 52.40
C PHE A 22 0.52 20.01 52.86
N GLY A 23 0.16 21.15 52.27
CA GLY A 23 -1.04 21.92 52.65
C GLY A 23 -1.03 22.40 54.11
N ARG A 24 0.11 22.94 54.58
CA ARG A 24 0.31 23.35 55.99
C ARG A 24 0.24 24.87 56.17
N ALA A 25 0.07 25.31 57.41
CA ALA A 25 0.04 26.73 57.81
C ALA A 25 -1.05 27.56 57.10
N GLY A 26 -2.23 26.97 56.89
CA GLY A 26 -3.38 27.64 56.27
C GLY A 26 -3.32 27.74 54.74
N LEU A 27 -2.36 27.10 54.08
CA LEU A 27 -2.25 27.05 52.62
C LEU A 27 -2.86 25.76 52.05
N PRO A 28 -3.53 25.82 50.88
CA PRO A 28 -4.05 24.62 50.22
C PRO A 28 -2.91 23.78 49.64
N GLN A 29 -3.12 22.46 49.59
CA GLN A 29 -2.20 21.55 48.92
C GLN A 29 -2.24 21.79 47.41
N SER A 30 -1.08 22.07 46.80
CA SER A 30 -0.95 22.21 45.35
C SER A 30 0.44 21.80 44.88
N LEU A 31 0.49 20.69 44.12
CA LEU A 31 1.73 20.14 43.59
C LEU A 31 2.37 21.06 42.55
N ALA A 32 1.56 21.75 41.74
CA ALA A 32 2.07 22.67 40.72
C ALA A 32 2.73 23.92 41.33
N THR A 33 2.13 24.51 42.38
CA THR A 33 2.75 25.65 43.07
C THR A 33 3.92 25.21 43.94
N ALA A 34 3.86 24.02 44.53
CA ALA A 34 4.99 23.43 45.23
C ALA A 34 6.18 23.22 44.28
N LEU A 35 5.95 22.62 43.09
CA LEU A 35 6.96 22.43 42.05
C LEU A 35 7.60 23.76 41.67
N HIS A 36 6.81 24.81 41.43
CA HIS A 36 7.34 26.13 41.08
C HIS A 36 8.37 26.65 42.11
N TRP A 37 8.06 26.59 43.40
CA TRP A 37 8.95 27.08 44.46
C TRP A 37 10.13 26.14 44.71
N LEU A 38 9.89 24.83 44.72
CA LEU A 38 10.93 23.82 44.92
C LEU A 38 11.93 23.84 43.76
N GLN A 39 11.49 24.03 42.52
CA GLN A 39 12.36 24.14 41.34
C GLN A 39 13.32 25.32 41.46
N ARG A 40 12.85 26.48 41.93
CA ARG A 40 13.70 27.67 42.15
C ARG A 40 14.72 27.45 43.27
N ALA A 41 14.33 26.76 44.34
CA ALA A 41 15.26 26.37 45.40
C ALA A 41 16.28 25.32 44.90
N ALA A 42 15.86 24.37 44.07
CA ALA A 42 16.71 23.33 43.48
C ALA A 42 17.75 23.90 42.51
N LEU A 43 17.40 24.96 41.76
CA LEU A 43 18.33 25.72 40.90
C LEU A 43 19.43 26.43 41.72
N GLN A 44 19.15 26.76 42.98
CA GLN A 44 20.15 27.28 43.93
C GLN A 44 20.96 26.17 44.63
N ASN A 45 21.02 24.97 44.03
CA ASN A 45 21.71 23.79 44.55
C ASN A 45 21.19 23.25 45.90
N ASN A 46 19.96 23.57 46.29
CA ASN A 46 19.34 22.95 47.46
C ASN A 46 19.05 21.45 47.20
N SER A 47 19.72 20.57 47.94
CA SER A 47 19.56 19.11 47.82
C SER A 47 18.18 18.64 48.27
N GLU A 48 17.66 19.19 49.37
CA GLU A 48 16.36 18.81 49.91
C GLU A 48 15.22 19.14 48.93
N ALA A 49 15.31 20.28 48.23
CA ALA A 49 14.36 20.62 47.17
C ALA A 49 14.35 19.57 46.05
N LYS A 50 15.53 19.09 45.62
CA LYS A 50 15.68 18.05 44.58
C LYS A 50 15.05 16.73 45.04
N LEU A 51 15.26 16.34 46.30
CA LEU A 51 14.65 15.14 46.90
C LEU A 51 13.13 15.24 46.95
N LEU A 52 12.59 16.39 47.38
CA LEU A 52 11.14 16.60 47.47
C LEU A 52 10.46 16.59 46.09
N ILE A 53 11.12 17.13 45.06
CA ILE A 53 10.65 17.03 43.68
C ILE A 53 10.58 15.55 43.27
N GLY A 54 11.67 14.81 43.43
CA GLY A 54 11.72 13.40 43.04
C GLY A 54 10.77 12.48 43.81
N ALA A 55 10.45 12.81 45.06
CA ALA A 55 9.58 11.99 45.90
C ALA A 55 8.08 12.21 45.64
N HIS A 56 7.66 13.42 45.29
CA HIS A 56 6.25 13.81 45.35
C HIS A 56 5.67 14.36 44.05
N ILE A 57 6.49 14.72 43.06
CA ILE A 57 6.00 15.27 41.81
C ILE A 57 5.85 14.13 40.79
N PRO A 58 4.64 13.92 40.24
CA PRO A 58 4.41 12.88 39.26
C PRO A 58 4.79 13.33 37.84
N TYR A 59 4.85 12.37 36.92
CA TYR A 59 5.27 12.58 35.54
C TYR A 59 4.46 13.66 34.81
N GLU A 60 3.14 13.74 35.01
CA GLU A 60 2.27 14.67 34.28
C GLU A 60 2.62 16.14 34.54
N LEU A 61 3.08 16.44 35.76
CA LEU A 61 3.53 17.77 36.16
C LEU A 61 4.99 18.03 35.81
N ALA A 62 5.80 16.98 35.69
CA ALA A 62 7.21 17.07 35.36
C ALA A 62 7.45 17.23 33.85
N TYR A 63 6.61 16.62 33.02
CA TYR A 63 6.76 16.55 31.57
C TYR A 63 6.96 17.92 30.88
N PRO A 64 6.18 18.99 31.20
CA PRO A 64 6.37 20.30 30.57
C PRO A 64 7.73 20.97 30.83
N GLY A 65 8.45 20.52 31.85
CA GLY A 65 9.77 21.04 32.25
C GLY A 65 10.87 19.97 32.27
N ALA A 66 10.74 18.92 31.45
CA ALA A 66 11.60 17.73 31.47
C ALA A 66 13.10 18.07 31.48
N ALA A 67 13.56 18.89 30.54
CA ALA A 67 14.95 19.31 30.37
C ALA A 67 15.61 19.74 31.69
N MET A 68 14.90 20.57 32.46
CA MET A 68 15.42 21.13 33.71
C MET A 68 15.27 20.17 34.90
N LEU A 69 14.25 19.33 34.90
CA LEU A 69 13.91 18.48 36.03
C LEU A 69 14.66 17.13 36.03
N MET A 70 15.09 16.62 34.86
CA MET A 70 15.82 15.35 34.75
C MET A 70 17.03 15.25 35.71
N PRO A 71 17.91 16.27 35.86
CA PRO A 71 19.00 16.22 36.82
C PRO A 71 18.54 16.14 38.29
N PHE A 72 17.37 16.71 38.62
CA PHE A 72 16.82 16.66 39.98
C PHE A 72 16.26 15.27 40.29
N TYR A 73 15.53 14.65 39.36
CA TYR A 73 15.07 13.27 39.50
C TYR A 73 16.23 12.28 39.57
N ARG A 74 17.31 12.51 38.80
CA ARG A 74 18.55 11.72 38.89
C ARG A 74 19.20 11.82 40.28
N HIS A 75 19.25 13.02 40.86
CA HIS A 75 19.75 13.22 42.21
C HIS A 75 18.91 12.47 43.25
N ALA A 76 17.58 12.59 43.17
CA ALA A 76 16.65 11.88 44.04
C ALA A 76 16.76 10.36 43.91
N TYR A 77 16.88 9.84 42.69
CA TYR A 77 17.09 8.41 42.43
C TYR A 77 18.39 7.91 43.08
N ARG A 78 19.51 8.63 42.88
CA ARG A 78 20.80 8.30 43.52
C ARG A 78 20.78 8.40 45.04
N ALA A 79 19.89 9.22 45.60
CA ALA A 79 19.64 9.28 47.03
C ALA A 79 18.75 8.13 47.55
N GLY A 80 18.32 7.20 46.69
CA GLY A 80 17.55 6.02 47.06
C GLY A 80 16.03 6.16 46.89
N ILE A 81 15.54 7.27 46.34
CA ILE A 81 14.10 7.49 46.11
C ILE A 81 13.69 6.73 44.84
N ARG A 82 13.16 5.51 45.01
CA ARG A 82 12.77 4.63 43.88
C ARG A 82 11.70 5.23 42.95
N PRO A 83 10.62 5.90 43.44
CA PRO A 83 9.62 6.51 42.57
C PRO A 83 10.21 7.56 41.61
N ALA A 84 11.25 8.28 42.04
CA ALA A 84 11.95 9.25 41.20
C ALA A 84 12.62 8.60 39.98
N GLY A 85 13.04 7.34 40.12
CA GLY A 85 13.66 6.56 39.05
C GLY A 85 12.70 6.23 37.91
N LEU A 86 11.44 5.90 38.22
CA LEU A 86 10.42 5.65 37.19
C LEU A 86 10.08 6.92 36.42
N VAL A 87 9.89 8.04 37.12
CA VAL A 87 9.61 9.34 36.49
C VAL A 87 10.80 9.80 35.66
N LEU A 88 12.04 9.61 36.14
CA LEU A 88 13.25 9.85 35.35
C LEU A 88 13.24 9.02 34.06
N ALA A 89 12.95 7.73 34.15
CA ALA A 89 12.90 6.85 33.00
C ALA A 89 11.78 7.23 32.01
N GLN A 90 10.61 7.64 32.50
CA GLN A 90 9.52 8.16 31.67
C GLN A 90 9.89 9.48 30.98
N LEU A 91 10.60 10.39 31.65
CA LEU A 91 11.07 11.64 31.03
C LEU A 91 12.13 11.41 29.96
N VAL A 92 13.03 10.43 30.17
CA VAL A 92 14.14 10.13 29.25
C VAL A 92 13.69 9.27 28.07
N PHE A 93 12.82 8.28 28.29
CA PHE A 93 12.42 7.30 27.27
C PHE A 93 10.99 7.46 26.77
N GLY A 94 10.17 8.33 27.40
CA GLY A 94 8.78 8.53 27.01
C GLY A 94 8.61 9.32 25.71
N ASP A 95 9.47 10.32 25.46
CA ASP A 95 9.46 11.11 24.22
C ASP A 95 10.88 11.27 23.64
N SER A 96 10.97 11.09 22.33
CA SER A 96 12.20 11.17 21.54
C SER A 96 12.91 12.53 21.61
N ALA A 97 12.17 13.62 21.86
CA ALA A 97 12.75 14.95 22.00
C ALA A 97 13.52 15.12 23.32
N CYS A 98 12.97 14.63 24.43
CA CYS A 98 13.62 14.69 25.74
C CYS A 98 14.81 13.72 25.84
N ALA A 99 14.75 12.60 25.10
CA ALA A 99 15.86 11.64 25.00
C ALA A 99 17.13 12.25 24.39
N ALA A 100 17.01 13.21 23.46
CA ALA A 100 18.14 13.87 22.80
C ALA A 100 18.89 14.86 23.70
N GLU A 101 18.21 15.41 24.70
CA GLU A 101 18.78 16.32 25.70
C GLU A 101 19.44 15.57 26.88
N ALA A 102 19.24 14.25 26.96
CA ALA A 102 19.76 13.42 28.04
C ALA A 102 21.20 12.95 27.78
N ASP A 103 22.12 13.34 28.65
CA ASP A 103 23.50 12.84 28.65
C ASP A 103 23.55 11.31 28.79
N ALA A 104 24.58 10.67 28.23
CA ALA A 104 24.79 9.21 28.32
C ALA A 104 24.79 8.69 29.78
N ALA A 105 25.31 9.48 30.73
CA ALA A 105 25.31 9.12 32.13
C ALA A 105 23.92 9.21 32.80
N LEU A 106 23.06 10.11 32.30
CA LEU A 106 21.67 10.25 32.74
C LEU A 106 20.81 9.13 32.15
N GLN A 107 21.02 8.79 30.87
CA GLN A 107 20.40 7.64 30.21
C GLN A 107 20.76 6.32 30.92
N ALA A 108 22.02 6.13 31.32
CA ALA A 108 22.45 4.94 32.06
C ALA A 108 21.77 4.80 33.42
N ASP A 109 21.65 5.89 34.19
CA ASP A 109 20.94 5.86 35.48
C ASP A 109 19.42 5.64 35.29
N ALA A 110 18.84 6.22 34.24
CA ALA A 110 17.43 6.00 33.87
C ALA A 110 17.16 4.54 33.47
N LEU A 111 18.05 3.90 32.72
CA LEU A 111 17.94 2.47 32.37
C LEU A 111 18.01 1.57 33.61
N ARG A 112 18.94 1.83 34.53
CA ARG A 112 19.01 1.06 35.79
C ARG A 112 17.72 1.20 36.61
N ALA A 113 17.22 2.43 36.74
CA ALA A 113 15.95 2.68 37.42
C ALA A 113 14.78 1.96 36.75
N LEU A 114 14.77 1.92 35.42
CA LEU A 114 13.77 1.22 34.62
C LEU A 114 13.84 -0.31 34.81
N GLU A 115 15.03 -0.90 34.82
CA GLU A 115 15.24 -2.33 35.11
C GLU A 115 14.76 -2.71 36.51
N GLU A 116 15.07 -1.88 37.51
CA GLU A 116 14.61 -2.07 38.90
C GLU A 116 13.08 -2.00 38.99
N ALA A 117 12.46 -1.04 38.32
CA ALA A 117 11.01 -0.89 38.27
C ALA A 117 10.33 -2.03 37.50
N ALA A 118 10.95 -2.51 36.41
CA ALA A 118 10.48 -3.67 35.64
C ALA A 118 10.54 -4.96 36.47
N ARG A 119 11.62 -5.18 37.22
CA ARG A 119 11.73 -6.31 38.18
C ARG A 119 10.67 -6.24 39.30
N ALA A 120 10.23 -5.03 39.65
CA ALA A 120 9.13 -4.84 40.59
C ALA A 120 7.74 -5.08 39.95
N GLY A 121 7.67 -5.42 38.66
CA GLY A 121 6.44 -5.72 37.94
C GLY A 121 5.62 -4.49 37.55
N LEU A 122 6.22 -3.30 37.50
CA LEU A 122 5.50 -2.07 37.14
C LEU A 122 5.20 -2.06 35.63
N PRO A 123 3.92 -1.92 35.22
CA PRO A 123 3.49 -2.07 33.82
C PRO A 123 4.17 -1.07 32.87
N ASP A 124 4.25 0.20 33.27
CA ASP A 124 4.86 1.26 32.47
C ASP A 124 6.37 1.04 32.30
N ALA A 125 7.04 0.49 33.32
CA ALA A 125 8.46 0.18 33.25
C ALA A 125 8.73 -0.98 32.30
N LEU A 126 7.92 -2.04 32.34
CA LEU A 126 7.99 -3.19 31.43
C LEU A 126 7.81 -2.73 29.96
N TRP A 127 6.84 -1.84 29.72
CA TRP A 127 6.56 -1.30 28.38
C TRP A 127 7.70 -0.43 27.83
N LEU A 128 8.20 0.52 28.62
CA LEU A 128 9.32 1.36 28.22
C LEU A 128 10.59 0.53 27.99
N LEU A 129 10.84 -0.48 28.81
CA LEU A 129 12.00 -1.34 28.67
C LEU A 129 11.88 -2.23 27.42
N ALA A 130 10.69 -2.74 27.11
CA ALA A 130 10.45 -3.48 25.87
C ALA A 130 10.78 -2.66 24.61
N ARG A 131 10.52 -1.34 24.64
CA ARG A 131 10.78 -0.44 23.48
C ARG A 131 12.25 -0.01 23.36
N HIS A 132 12.94 0.19 24.48
CA HIS A 132 14.28 0.80 24.49
C HIS A 132 15.41 -0.15 24.89
N GLY A 133 15.10 -1.25 25.57
CA GLY A 133 16.08 -2.22 26.08
C GLY A 133 16.77 -3.08 25.01
N GLY A 134 16.29 -3.05 23.76
CA GLY A 134 16.91 -3.76 22.64
C GLY A 134 18.04 -3.01 21.92
N ALA A 135 18.27 -1.73 22.21
CA ALA A 135 19.05 -0.84 21.34
C ALA A 135 20.28 -0.16 21.98
N ALA A 136 20.63 -0.48 23.23
CA ALA A 136 21.82 0.13 23.88
C ALA A 136 23.08 -0.74 23.66
N PRO A 137 24.09 -0.28 22.89
CA PRO A 137 25.36 -0.99 22.79
C PRO A 137 26.13 -0.81 24.11
N GLY A 138 26.34 -1.89 24.84
CA GLY A 138 27.25 -1.92 26.00
C GLY A 138 26.62 -2.23 27.35
N VAL A 139 25.31 -2.43 27.45
CA VAL A 139 24.71 -3.07 28.63
C VAL A 139 24.60 -4.56 28.30
N ALA A 140 25.53 -5.34 28.85
CA ALA A 140 25.45 -6.80 28.81
C ALA A 140 24.01 -7.20 29.16
N ALA A 141 23.41 -8.02 28.30
CA ALA A 141 22.09 -8.59 28.52
C ALA A 141 21.99 -9.05 29.98
N CYS A 142 21.26 -8.29 30.81
CA CYS A 142 20.89 -8.71 32.14
C CYS A 142 19.80 -9.77 31.95
N THR A 143 20.27 -10.95 31.59
CA THR A 143 19.57 -12.21 31.40
C THR A 143 19.03 -12.69 32.74
N PHE A 144 17.81 -12.30 33.09
CA PHE A 144 16.94 -13.08 33.96
C PHE A 144 15.48 -12.77 33.60
N LEU A 145 15.17 -12.91 32.31
CA LEU A 145 13.81 -13.26 31.92
C LEU A 145 13.74 -14.78 31.91
N PRO A 146 12.70 -15.42 32.50
CA PRO A 146 12.50 -16.84 32.35
C PRO A 146 12.46 -17.20 30.86
N GLU A 147 13.07 -18.33 30.50
CA GLU A 147 13.26 -18.74 29.10
C GLU A 147 11.96 -18.55 28.28
N GLY A 148 12.03 -17.70 27.26
CA GLY A 148 10.92 -17.45 26.32
C GLY A 148 9.99 -16.27 26.63
N GLN A 149 10.13 -15.56 27.76
CA GLN A 149 9.33 -14.35 28.02
C GLN A 149 10.11 -13.09 27.65
N SER A 150 9.52 -12.21 26.85
CA SER A 150 10.04 -10.85 26.63
C SER A 150 9.36 -9.88 27.59
N TRP A 151 10.05 -8.80 27.95
CA TRP A 151 9.45 -7.70 28.73
C TRP A 151 8.12 -7.20 28.12
N LEU A 152 8.01 -7.28 26.80
CA LEU A 152 6.81 -6.97 26.03
C LEU A 152 5.63 -7.89 26.38
N THR A 153 5.86 -9.22 26.46
CA THR A 153 4.80 -10.17 26.85
C THR A 153 4.32 -9.93 28.28
N GLN A 154 5.24 -9.64 29.20
CA GLN A 154 4.88 -9.31 30.59
C GLN A 154 4.11 -7.99 30.69
N ALA A 155 4.52 -6.97 29.92
CA ALA A 155 3.78 -5.70 29.84
C ALA A 155 2.35 -5.91 29.32
N ALA A 156 2.18 -6.74 28.28
CA ALA A 156 0.86 -7.07 27.76
C ALA A 156 0.00 -7.82 28.78
N ASP A 157 0.58 -8.79 29.49
CA ASP A 157 -0.13 -9.58 30.51
C ASP A 157 -0.49 -8.73 31.75
N SER A 158 0.28 -7.66 32.03
CA SER A 158 -0.02 -6.68 33.09
C SER A 158 -1.14 -5.68 32.73
N GLY A 159 -1.66 -5.72 31.51
CA GLY A 159 -2.80 -4.89 31.08
C GLY A 159 -2.43 -3.62 30.29
N VAL A 160 -1.16 -3.46 29.89
CA VAL A 160 -0.76 -2.34 29.02
C VAL A 160 -1.30 -2.56 27.61
N GLY A 161 -2.30 -1.76 27.21
CA GLY A 161 -2.97 -1.90 25.92
C GLY A 161 -2.03 -1.77 24.71
N ALA A 162 -1.07 -0.85 24.77
CA ALA A 162 -0.09 -0.67 23.70
C ALA A 162 0.85 -1.89 23.55
N ALA A 163 1.29 -2.48 24.67
CA ALA A 163 2.09 -3.71 24.67
C ALA A 163 1.33 -4.88 24.07
N LEU A 164 0.06 -5.00 24.42
CA LEU A 164 -0.80 -6.05 23.89
C LEU A 164 -0.98 -5.93 22.37
N GLN A 165 -1.17 -4.72 21.84
CA GLN A 165 -1.26 -4.49 20.39
C GLN A 165 0.03 -4.90 19.67
N GLU A 166 1.21 -4.55 20.22
CA GLU A 166 2.49 -4.95 19.65
C GLU A 166 2.69 -6.47 19.67
N VAL A 167 2.36 -7.16 20.78
CA VAL A 167 2.41 -8.63 20.85
C VAL A 167 1.53 -9.26 19.76
N LEU A 168 0.31 -8.74 19.58
CA LEU A 168 -0.62 -9.24 18.57
C LEU A 168 -0.11 -8.99 17.15
N GLU A 169 0.50 -7.84 16.87
CA GLU A 169 1.09 -7.54 15.57
C GLU A 169 2.33 -8.39 15.28
N GLN A 170 3.18 -8.64 16.28
CA GLN A 170 4.32 -9.55 16.16
C GLN A 170 3.87 -10.97 15.86
N ALA A 171 2.89 -11.50 16.60
CA ALA A 171 2.33 -12.82 16.33
C ALA A 171 1.69 -12.90 14.93
N TRP A 172 0.99 -11.83 14.51
CA TRP A 172 0.35 -11.77 13.21
C TRP A 172 1.35 -11.74 12.04
N SER A 173 2.42 -10.95 12.17
CA SER A 173 3.48 -10.79 11.18
C SER A 173 4.41 -12.00 11.09
N ALA A 174 4.69 -12.66 12.22
CA ALA A 174 5.43 -13.93 12.27
C ALA A 174 4.63 -15.11 11.70
N GLY A 175 3.32 -14.95 11.48
CA GLY A 175 2.43 -16.02 11.01
C GLY A 175 1.99 -17.00 12.10
N ASP A 176 2.30 -16.73 13.37
CA ASP A 176 1.88 -17.53 14.52
C ASP A 176 0.40 -17.27 14.86
N ARG A 177 -0.48 -17.84 14.03
CA ARG A 177 -1.93 -17.77 14.19
C ARG A 177 -2.45 -18.33 15.52
N PRO A 178 -1.97 -19.48 16.05
CA PRO A 178 -2.48 -19.98 17.33
C PRO A 178 -2.09 -19.09 18.51
N ALA A 179 -0.86 -18.56 18.57
CA ALA A 179 -0.47 -17.64 19.64
C ALA A 179 -1.26 -16.32 19.58
N PHE A 180 -1.50 -15.79 18.38
CA PHE A 180 -2.38 -14.64 18.17
C PHE A 180 -3.79 -14.92 18.71
N LEU A 181 -4.41 -16.03 18.29
CA LEU A 181 -5.80 -16.34 18.62
C LEU A 181 -5.99 -16.60 20.13
N ALA A 182 -5.03 -17.25 20.79
CA ALA A 182 -5.07 -17.49 22.22
C ALA A 182 -5.21 -16.19 23.04
N ARG A 183 -4.54 -15.11 22.61
CA ARG A 183 -4.60 -13.79 23.26
C ARG A 183 -5.76 -12.93 22.77
N ALA A 184 -6.05 -12.94 21.47
CA ALA A 184 -7.05 -12.06 20.85
C ALA A 184 -8.51 -12.53 21.06
N LEU A 185 -8.77 -13.84 21.11
CA LEU A 185 -10.13 -14.37 21.13
C LEU A 185 -10.95 -13.93 22.36
N PRO A 186 -10.43 -13.96 23.60
CA PRO A 186 -11.18 -13.47 24.77
C PRO A 186 -11.55 -11.99 24.65
N MET A 187 -10.71 -11.18 24.01
CA MET A 187 -10.97 -9.76 23.78
C MET A 187 -12.05 -9.56 22.71
N ALA A 188 -11.96 -10.29 21.60
CA ALA A 188 -12.96 -10.28 20.54
C ALA A 188 -14.35 -10.63 21.07
N ARG A 189 -14.43 -11.66 21.93
CA ARG A 189 -15.67 -12.07 22.62
C ARG A 189 -16.24 -10.97 23.50
N ARG A 190 -15.41 -10.33 24.34
CA ARG A 190 -15.84 -9.20 25.18
C ARG A 190 -16.35 -8.01 24.37
N LEU A 191 -15.70 -7.69 23.24
CA LEU A 191 -16.15 -6.63 22.34
C LEU A 191 -17.54 -6.97 21.77
N LEU A 192 -17.70 -8.20 21.31
CA LEU A 192 -18.95 -8.68 20.76
C LEU A 192 -20.08 -8.66 21.81
N GLU A 193 -19.83 -9.14 23.03
CA GLU A 193 -20.79 -9.11 24.14
C GLU A 193 -21.22 -7.68 24.49
N ARG A 194 -20.27 -6.74 24.58
CA ARG A 194 -20.56 -5.32 24.82
C ARG A 194 -21.46 -4.73 23.74
N HIS A 195 -21.19 -5.06 22.47
CA HIS A 195 -22.01 -4.59 21.35
C HIS A 195 -23.41 -5.20 21.32
N GLU A 196 -23.54 -6.48 21.66
CA GLU A 196 -24.84 -7.13 21.73
C GLU A 196 -25.67 -6.61 22.90
N ALA A 197 -25.07 -6.43 24.08
CA ALA A 197 -25.73 -5.81 25.23
C ALA A 197 -26.25 -4.40 24.90
N ALA A 198 -25.47 -3.60 24.16
CA ALA A 198 -25.88 -2.27 23.71
C ALA A 198 -27.00 -2.29 22.65
N GLY A 199 -27.20 -3.41 21.93
CA GLY A 199 -28.21 -3.55 20.89
C GLY A 199 -29.62 -3.92 21.38
N HIS A 200 -29.76 -4.42 22.61
CA HIS A 200 -31.05 -4.85 23.18
C HIS A 200 -31.90 -3.69 23.74
N GLY A 201 -31.33 -2.48 23.84
CA GLY A 201 -32.06 -1.24 24.09
C GLY A 201 -31.96 -0.32 22.86
N ARG A 202 -33.10 0.00 22.23
CA ARG A 202 -33.32 0.98 21.14
C ARG A 202 -32.06 1.63 20.51
N LYS A 203 -31.80 1.23 19.25
CA LYS A 203 -30.74 1.68 18.31
C LYS A 203 -29.32 1.48 18.88
N PRO A 204 -28.53 0.53 18.33
CA PRO A 204 -27.16 0.36 18.78
C PRO A 204 -26.43 1.70 18.61
N PRO A 205 -25.66 2.15 19.62
CA PRO A 205 -24.86 3.35 19.47
C PRO A 205 -23.96 3.12 18.25
N GLN A 206 -24.03 4.04 17.29
CA GLN A 206 -23.04 4.16 16.21
C GLN A 206 -21.71 4.67 16.78
N ALA A 207 -21.31 4.21 17.97
CA ALA A 207 -19.98 4.43 18.48
C ALA A 207 -19.05 3.67 17.54
N ALA A 208 -18.36 4.41 16.68
CA ALA A 208 -17.39 3.84 15.76
C ALA A 208 -16.34 3.09 16.60
N LEU A 209 -16.25 1.78 16.36
CA LEU A 209 -15.18 0.95 16.90
C LEU A 209 -13.84 1.53 16.45
N ALA A 210 -12.86 1.52 17.35
CA ALA A 210 -11.51 1.95 17.01
C ALA A 210 -10.90 0.99 15.97
N LEU A 211 -10.00 1.49 15.12
CA LEU A 211 -9.32 0.68 14.10
C LEU A 211 -8.68 -0.60 14.66
N PRO A 212 -7.99 -0.59 15.82
CA PRO A 212 -7.41 -1.81 16.39
C PRO A 212 -8.45 -2.88 16.73
N ASP A 213 -9.63 -2.47 17.20
CA ASP A 213 -10.71 -3.41 17.54
C ASP A 213 -11.30 -4.04 16.27
N LEU A 214 -11.44 -3.26 15.20
CA LEU A 214 -11.89 -3.76 13.89
C LEU A 214 -10.90 -4.76 13.30
N LEU A 215 -9.61 -4.46 13.38
CA LEU A 215 -8.54 -5.36 12.93
C LEU A 215 -8.47 -6.62 13.78
N LEU A 216 -8.65 -6.51 15.10
CA LEU A 216 -8.68 -7.66 15.99
C LEU A 216 -9.84 -8.60 15.62
N LEU A 217 -11.05 -8.06 15.44
CA LEU A 217 -12.23 -8.84 15.05
C LEU A 217 -12.05 -9.52 13.68
N SER A 218 -11.59 -8.78 12.67
CA SER A 218 -11.39 -9.31 11.33
C SER A 218 -10.31 -10.39 11.28
N ARG A 219 -9.19 -10.20 11.99
CA ARG A 219 -8.09 -11.18 12.09
C ARG A 219 -8.53 -12.44 12.85
N CYS A 220 -9.28 -12.30 13.96
CA CYS A 220 -9.87 -13.45 14.65
C CYS A 220 -10.80 -14.24 13.71
N GLY A 221 -11.65 -13.55 12.95
CA GLY A 221 -12.50 -14.18 11.94
C GLY A 221 -11.70 -14.91 10.85
N GLN A 222 -10.58 -14.35 10.40
CA GLN A 222 -9.71 -14.96 9.39
C GLN A 222 -9.07 -16.25 9.88
N VAL A 223 -8.63 -16.30 11.15
CA VAL A 223 -7.98 -17.48 11.73
C VAL A 223 -9.00 -18.58 12.03
N LEU A 224 -10.15 -18.24 12.61
CA LEU A 224 -11.25 -19.21 12.81
C LEU A 224 -11.79 -19.75 11.48
N GLY A 225 -11.74 -18.91 10.44
CA GLY A 225 -12.09 -19.28 9.09
C GLY A 225 -13.60 -19.37 8.87
N LEU A 226 -13.99 -19.16 7.61
CA LEU A 226 -15.37 -19.26 7.16
C LEU A 226 -15.68 -20.58 6.43
N GLY A 227 -14.69 -21.47 6.29
CA GLY A 227 -14.80 -22.74 5.57
C GLY A 227 -15.12 -23.97 6.43
N GLY A 228 -14.98 -23.87 7.76
CA GLY A 228 -15.27 -24.96 8.70
C GLY A 228 -16.76 -25.15 8.99
N ALA A 229 -17.12 -26.19 9.75
CA ALA A 229 -18.48 -26.45 10.20
C ALA A 229 -18.55 -26.39 11.74
N GLY A 230 -19.51 -25.64 12.30
CA GLY A 230 -19.77 -25.63 13.75
C GLY A 230 -19.79 -24.24 14.38
N ALA A 231 -19.62 -24.21 15.70
CA ALA A 231 -19.71 -22.99 16.52
C ALA A 231 -18.63 -21.96 16.16
N GLU A 232 -17.42 -22.40 15.81
CA GLU A 232 -16.30 -21.52 15.44
C GLU A 232 -16.59 -20.72 14.17
N GLN A 233 -17.22 -21.33 13.16
CA GLN A 233 -17.63 -20.63 11.94
C GLN A 233 -18.72 -19.59 12.24
N ALA A 234 -19.71 -19.93 13.08
CA ALA A 234 -20.76 -19.01 13.48
C ALA A 234 -20.20 -17.81 14.26
N GLU A 235 -19.20 -18.06 15.12
CA GLU A 235 -18.46 -17.03 15.84
C GLU A 235 -17.66 -16.14 14.88
N ALA A 236 -16.92 -16.73 13.94
CA ALA A 236 -16.18 -16.01 12.90
C ALA A 236 -17.08 -15.08 12.09
N VAL A 237 -18.26 -15.56 11.67
CA VAL A 237 -19.24 -14.73 10.95
C VAL A 237 -19.68 -13.53 11.79
N ARG A 238 -19.91 -13.69 13.10
CA ARG A 238 -20.29 -12.56 13.97
C ARG A 238 -19.15 -11.54 14.11
N PHE A 239 -17.91 -11.99 14.25
CA PHE A 239 -16.76 -11.08 14.28
C PHE A 239 -16.62 -10.31 12.98
N PHE A 240 -16.74 -10.99 11.84
CA PHE A 240 -16.71 -10.32 10.55
C PHE A 240 -17.90 -9.36 10.35
N GLU A 241 -19.12 -9.72 10.79
CA GLU A 241 -20.28 -8.83 10.67
C GLU A 241 -20.10 -7.55 11.48
N LEU A 242 -19.52 -7.64 12.68
CA LEU A 242 -19.23 -6.48 13.51
C LEU A 242 -18.12 -5.61 12.88
N ALA A 243 -17.03 -6.23 12.43
CA ALA A 243 -15.93 -5.53 11.77
C ALA A 243 -16.37 -4.86 10.45
N ALA A 244 -17.16 -5.55 9.64
CA ALA A 244 -17.67 -5.04 8.36
C ALA A 244 -18.63 -3.84 8.55
N ARG A 245 -19.48 -3.87 9.58
CA ARG A 245 -20.33 -2.74 9.97
C ARG A 245 -19.50 -1.55 10.45
N GLY A 246 -18.40 -1.81 11.14
CA GLY A 246 -17.43 -0.79 11.54
C GLY A 246 -16.57 -0.24 10.40
N GLY A 247 -16.71 -0.78 9.19
CA GLY A 247 -16.05 -0.27 7.99
C GLY A 247 -14.80 -1.02 7.57
N ASP A 248 -14.47 -2.16 8.19
CA ASP A 248 -13.32 -2.95 7.73
C ASP A 248 -13.58 -3.57 6.35
N ARG A 249 -12.83 -3.12 5.35
CA ARG A 249 -12.89 -3.60 3.97
C ARG A 249 -12.59 -5.09 3.84
N ALA A 250 -11.67 -5.63 4.63
CA ALA A 250 -11.29 -7.05 4.54
C ALA A 250 -12.43 -7.95 5.03
N ALA A 251 -13.07 -7.59 6.15
CA ALA A 251 -14.26 -8.25 6.64
C ALA A 251 -15.44 -8.17 5.66
N GLN A 252 -15.66 -7.01 5.02
CA GLN A 252 -16.70 -6.83 4.01
C GLN A 252 -16.48 -7.76 2.81
N LEU A 253 -15.25 -7.84 2.31
CA LEU A 253 -14.88 -8.77 1.23
C LEU A 253 -15.12 -10.23 1.68
N ALA A 254 -14.59 -10.64 2.83
CA ALA A 254 -14.72 -12.00 3.34
C ALA A 254 -16.19 -12.44 3.50
N LEU A 255 -17.03 -11.57 4.08
CA LEU A 255 -18.47 -11.82 4.17
C LEU A 255 -19.14 -11.88 2.80
N GLY A 256 -18.77 -10.97 1.90
CA GLY A 256 -19.27 -10.92 0.54
C GLY A 256 -19.05 -12.24 -0.20
N LEU A 257 -17.81 -12.74 -0.17
CA LEU A 257 -17.41 -14.01 -0.76
C LEU A 257 -18.12 -15.19 -0.08
N TRP A 258 -18.25 -15.17 1.25
CA TRP A 258 -18.95 -16.20 2.01
C TRP A 258 -20.43 -16.29 1.68
N PHE A 259 -21.16 -15.16 1.67
CA PHE A 259 -22.58 -15.11 1.32
C PHE A 259 -22.83 -15.55 -0.12
N ALA A 260 -21.89 -15.33 -1.03
CA ALA A 260 -21.97 -15.76 -2.42
C ALA A 260 -21.41 -17.17 -2.66
N ARG A 261 -20.80 -17.81 -1.64
CA ARG A 261 -20.10 -19.11 -1.73
C ARG A 261 -19.08 -19.13 -2.86
N MET A 262 -18.22 -18.12 -2.87
CA MET A 262 -17.13 -17.99 -3.83
C MET A 262 -15.77 -17.88 -3.14
N ASP A 263 -14.73 -18.30 -3.84
CA ASP A 263 -13.35 -18.02 -3.46
C ASP A 263 -12.93 -16.60 -3.93
N ALA A 264 -11.70 -16.23 -3.59
CA ALA A 264 -11.09 -14.97 -4.01
C ALA A 264 -10.98 -14.84 -5.54
N GLN A 265 -10.95 -15.96 -6.26
CA GLN A 265 -10.89 -16.02 -7.72
C GLN A 265 -12.29 -15.92 -8.38
N GLY A 266 -13.36 -15.78 -7.59
CA GLY A 266 -14.73 -15.72 -8.08
C GLY A 266 -15.20 -17.03 -8.73
N THR A 267 -14.62 -18.16 -8.30
CA THR A 267 -15.12 -19.50 -8.57
C THR A 267 -16.06 -19.94 -7.45
N ARG A 268 -17.05 -20.76 -7.81
CA ARG A 268 -18.07 -21.21 -6.85
C ARG A 268 -17.52 -22.37 -6.06
N LEU A 269 -17.58 -22.27 -4.74
CA LEU A 269 -17.22 -23.38 -3.86
C LEU A 269 -18.37 -24.40 -3.88
N GLN A 270 -18.08 -25.63 -4.33
CA GLN A 270 -19.06 -26.72 -4.29
C GLN A 270 -19.43 -27.04 -2.84
N ALA A 271 -20.69 -27.38 -2.61
CA ALA A 271 -21.19 -27.82 -1.32
C ALA A 271 -20.74 -29.27 -1.02
N GLY A 272 -19.44 -29.48 -0.87
CA GLY A 272 -18.82 -30.79 -0.74
C GLY A 272 -18.18 -31.04 0.61
N CYS A 273 -18.94 -30.94 1.71
CA CYS A 273 -18.70 -31.63 3.01
C CYS A 273 -19.62 -31.05 4.11
N GLY A 274 -20.61 -31.83 4.55
CA GLY A 274 -21.12 -31.89 5.93
C GLY A 274 -21.67 -30.65 6.66
N ALA A 275 -21.65 -29.43 6.11
CA ALA A 275 -22.09 -28.24 6.83
C ALA A 275 -23.49 -27.77 6.39
N VAL A 276 -24.52 -28.47 6.87
CA VAL A 276 -25.89 -27.94 6.83
C VAL A 276 -26.19 -27.27 8.16
N VAL A 277 -26.07 -25.94 8.18
CA VAL A 277 -27.18 -25.10 8.64
C VAL A 277 -27.47 -24.11 7.52
N ASN A 278 -28.27 -24.57 6.57
CA ASN A 278 -29.39 -23.85 5.97
C ASN A 278 -29.33 -22.30 5.98
N ARG A 279 -28.28 -21.72 5.39
CA ARG A 279 -28.38 -20.40 4.75
C ARG A 279 -27.96 -20.59 3.31
N GLY A 280 -28.95 -20.70 2.44
CA GLY A 280 -28.75 -20.66 1.00
C GLY A 280 -27.95 -19.42 0.61
N VAL A 281 -27.40 -19.44 -0.61
CA VAL A 281 -26.61 -18.33 -1.12
C VAL A 281 -27.42 -17.03 -1.03
N ASN A 282 -26.86 -15.99 -0.40
CA ASN A 282 -27.57 -14.73 -0.16
C ASN A 282 -26.92 -13.60 -0.94
N PHE A 283 -27.25 -13.53 -2.22
CA PHE A 283 -26.68 -12.56 -3.16
C PHE A 283 -26.97 -11.12 -2.79
N LYS A 284 -28.15 -10.83 -2.23
CA LYS A 284 -28.47 -9.48 -1.79
C LYS A 284 -27.50 -8.99 -0.72
N ARG A 285 -27.15 -9.86 0.24
CA ARG A 285 -26.14 -9.54 1.27
C ARG A 285 -24.74 -9.51 0.69
N ALA A 286 -24.40 -10.46 -0.20
CA ALA A 286 -23.09 -10.51 -0.85
C ALA A 286 -22.82 -9.23 -1.66
N ILE A 287 -23.74 -8.85 -2.54
CA ILE A 287 -23.64 -7.64 -3.38
C ILE A 287 -23.48 -6.41 -2.47
N ARG A 288 -24.30 -6.28 -1.43
CA ARG A 288 -24.18 -5.13 -0.51
C ARG A 288 -22.79 -5.01 0.11
N TRP A 289 -22.23 -6.11 0.63
CA TRP A 289 -20.92 -6.09 1.27
C TRP A 289 -19.78 -5.90 0.27
N LEU A 290 -19.84 -6.57 -0.88
CA LEU A 290 -18.84 -6.43 -1.93
C LEU A 290 -18.84 -5.02 -2.55
N THR A 291 -20.01 -4.40 -2.71
CA THR A 291 -20.10 -3.01 -3.19
C THR A 291 -19.41 -2.07 -2.20
N GLN A 292 -19.67 -2.23 -0.90
CA GLN A 292 -19.02 -1.42 0.13
C GLN A 292 -17.50 -1.64 0.15
N ALA A 293 -17.04 -2.88 0.06
CA ALA A 293 -15.61 -3.21 -0.04
C ALA A 293 -14.96 -2.60 -1.29
N GLY A 294 -15.65 -2.66 -2.43
CA GLY A 294 -15.18 -2.10 -3.70
C GLY A 294 -15.11 -0.57 -3.68
N GLU A 295 -16.10 0.10 -3.09
CA GLU A 295 -16.10 1.55 -2.89
C GLU A 295 -14.94 2.01 -1.99
N GLN A 296 -14.49 1.17 -1.07
CA GLN A 296 -13.31 1.40 -0.21
C GLN A 296 -11.97 1.05 -0.87
N GLY A 297 -11.94 0.74 -2.16
CA GLY A 297 -10.70 0.53 -2.88
C GLY A 297 -10.26 -0.93 -3.05
N LEU A 298 -11.10 -1.93 -2.73
CA LEU A 298 -10.77 -3.34 -2.98
C LEU A 298 -11.14 -3.79 -4.39
N ALA A 299 -10.14 -4.00 -5.24
CA ALA A 299 -10.35 -4.47 -6.62
C ALA A 299 -10.94 -5.90 -6.67
N ASP A 300 -10.58 -6.76 -5.72
CA ASP A 300 -11.10 -8.13 -5.60
C ASP A 300 -12.62 -8.15 -5.40
N ALA A 301 -13.17 -7.15 -4.71
CA ALA A 301 -14.61 -7.05 -4.47
C ALA A 301 -15.37 -6.72 -5.76
N TRP A 302 -14.84 -5.80 -6.58
CA TRP A 302 -15.41 -5.51 -7.90
C TRP A 302 -15.29 -6.69 -8.86
N PHE A 303 -14.19 -7.44 -8.79
CA PHE A 303 -14.04 -8.67 -9.56
C PHE A 303 -15.05 -9.75 -9.12
N ALA A 304 -15.23 -9.95 -7.81
CA ALA A 304 -16.24 -10.85 -7.28
C ALA A 304 -17.66 -10.46 -7.72
N LEU A 305 -18.00 -9.16 -7.69
CA LEU A 305 -19.28 -8.64 -8.19
C LEU A 305 -19.49 -8.93 -9.67
N SER A 306 -18.47 -8.75 -10.52
CA SER A 306 -18.60 -9.06 -11.95
C SER A 306 -18.96 -10.54 -12.17
N ARG A 307 -18.38 -11.44 -11.38
CA ARG A 307 -18.67 -12.89 -11.45
C ARG A 307 -20.09 -13.23 -11.00
N ILE A 308 -20.62 -12.50 -10.01
CA ILE A 308 -22.04 -12.61 -9.60
C ILE A 308 -22.95 -12.22 -10.77
N TYR A 309 -22.71 -11.08 -11.42
CA TYR A 309 -23.61 -10.58 -12.47
C TYR A 309 -23.53 -11.31 -13.81
N ILE A 310 -22.39 -11.94 -14.14
CA ILE A 310 -22.21 -12.71 -15.39
C ILE A 310 -23.00 -14.00 -15.36
N LYS A 311 -22.96 -14.71 -14.24
CA LYS A 311 -23.46 -16.08 -14.16
C LYS A 311 -24.93 -16.03 -13.70
N PRO A 312 -25.87 -16.64 -14.46
CA PRO A 312 -27.30 -16.62 -14.14
C PRO A 312 -27.63 -17.33 -12.83
N GLU A 313 -26.68 -18.08 -12.27
CA GLU A 313 -26.78 -18.77 -10.99
C GLU A 313 -26.77 -17.83 -9.77
N PHE A 314 -26.29 -16.58 -9.91
CA PHE A 314 -26.03 -15.70 -8.76
C PHE A 314 -26.89 -14.41 -8.72
N SER A 315 -27.53 -13.99 -9.81
CA SER A 315 -28.47 -12.86 -9.80
C SER A 315 -29.35 -12.87 -11.06
N GLN A 316 -30.26 -11.90 -11.17
CA GLN A 316 -30.74 -11.50 -12.49
C GLN A 316 -29.51 -11.12 -13.32
N ARG A 317 -29.17 -11.94 -14.31
CA ARG A 317 -27.97 -11.78 -15.14
C ARG A 317 -27.97 -10.40 -15.78
N SER A 318 -26.94 -9.62 -15.51
CA SER A 318 -26.76 -8.28 -16.08
C SER A 318 -25.37 -8.16 -16.69
N VAL A 319 -25.31 -8.28 -18.02
CA VAL A 319 -24.03 -8.21 -18.75
C VAL A 319 -23.42 -6.81 -18.63
N GLN A 320 -24.24 -5.77 -18.58
CA GLN A 320 -23.77 -4.38 -18.46
C GLN A 320 -23.17 -4.11 -17.06
N GLU A 321 -23.84 -4.52 -15.98
CA GLU A 321 -23.32 -4.35 -14.62
C GLU A 321 -22.04 -5.17 -14.40
N ALA A 322 -22.01 -6.39 -14.94
CA ALA A 322 -20.82 -7.22 -14.94
C ALA A 322 -19.63 -6.52 -15.61
N GLN A 323 -19.82 -5.95 -16.80
CA GLN A 323 -18.77 -5.23 -17.53
C GLN A 323 -18.29 -4.00 -16.75
N SER A 324 -19.22 -3.22 -16.18
CA SER A 324 -18.88 -2.04 -15.36
C SER A 324 -18.05 -2.42 -14.13
N CYS A 325 -18.44 -3.49 -13.41
CA CYS A 325 -17.67 -3.99 -12.27
C CYS A 325 -16.28 -4.50 -12.70
N LEU A 326 -16.20 -5.21 -13.82
CA LEU A 326 -14.93 -5.73 -14.35
C LEU A 326 -13.98 -4.60 -14.75
N GLU A 327 -14.48 -3.56 -15.43
CA GLU A 327 -13.69 -2.38 -15.80
C GLU A 327 -13.21 -1.61 -14.57
N ARG A 328 -14.04 -1.49 -13.52
CA ARG A 328 -13.62 -0.91 -12.23
C ARG A 328 -12.48 -1.72 -11.60
N ALA A 329 -12.63 -3.03 -11.49
CA ALA A 329 -11.58 -3.92 -10.96
C ALA A 329 -10.28 -3.81 -11.78
N ALA A 330 -10.38 -3.78 -13.11
CA ALA A 330 -9.23 -3.64 -13.99
C ALA A 330 -8.54 -2.28 -13.85
N GLY A 331 -9.31 -1.20 -13.72
CA GLY A 331 -8.85 0.17 -13.46
C GLY A 331 -8.09 0.29 -12.13
N MET A 332 -8.49 -0.50 -11.13
CA MET A 332 -7.84 -0.57 -9.81
C MET A 332 -6.64 -1.52 -9.76
N GLY A 333 -6.29 -2.16 -10.89
CA GLY A 333 -5.07 -2.95 -11.00
C GLY A 333 -5.26 -4.47 -10.89
N HIS A 334 -6.48 -5.00 -10.83
CA HIS A 334 -6.69 -6.45 -10.69
C HIS A 334 -6.30 -7.22 -11.96
N SER A 335 -5.31 -8.12 -11.85
CA SER A 335 -4.70 -8.87 -12.97
C SER A 335 -5.72 -9.65 -13.81
N ALA A 336 -6.57 -10.47 -13.17
CA ALA A 336 -7.55 -11.29 -13.88
C ALA A 336 -8.64 -10.44 -14.56
N ALA A 337 -9.07 -9.34 -13.92
CA ALA A 337 -10.03 -8.41 -14.50
C ALA A 337 -9.46 -7.72 -15.76
N GLN A 338 -8.19 -7.30 -15.72
CA GLN A 338 -7.51 -6.74 -16.90
C GLN A 338 -7.42 -7.75 -18.04
N LEU A 339 -7.08 -9.00 -17.74
CA LEU A 339 -7.08 -10.09 -18.74
C LEU A 339 -8.47 -10.28 -19.36
N GLU A 340 -9.51 -10.39 -18.54
CA GLU A 340 -10.89 -10.57 -19.01
C GLU A 340 -11.40 -9.36 -19.82
N CYS A 341 -11.13 -8.13 -19.38
CA CYS A 341 -11.41 -6.91 -20.14
C CYS A 341 -10.72 -6.92 -21.50
N GLY A 342 -9.46 -7.32 -21.54
CA GLY A 342 -8.67 -7.41 -22.76
C GLY A 342 -9.24 -8.44 -23.76
N ILE A 343 -9.60 -9.63 -23.26
CA ILE A 343 -10.21 -10.69 -24.07
C ILE A 343 -11.61 -10.27 -24.56
N LEU A 344 -12.42 -9.64 -23.71
CA LEU A 344 -13.74 -9.16 -24.07
C LEU A 344 -13.68 -8.08 -25.16
N ALA A 345 -12.79 -7.10 -25.00
CA ALA A 345 -12.55 -6.07 -26.01
C ALA A 345 -12.09 -6.71 -27.34
N TRP A 346 -11.21 -7.71 -27.29
CA TRP A 346 -10.78 -8.41 -28.50
C TRP A 346 -11.92 -9.15 -29.21
N ARG A 347 -12.84 -9.76 -28.46
CA ARG A 347 -14.03 -10.43 -29.02
C ARG A 347 -14.95 -9.44 -29.73
N ASN A 348 -15.14 -8.26 -29.14
CA ASN A 348 -16.02 -7.20 -29.66
C ASN A 348 -15.32 -6.26 -30.67
N ARG A 349 -14.17 -6.65 -31.22
CA ARG A 349 -13.38 -5.81 -32.15
C ARG A 349 -14.05 -5.50 -33.48
N ARG A 350 -15.12 -6.23 -33.82
CA ARG A 350 -15.91 -5.98 -35.04
C ARG A 350 -17.00 -4.95 -34.81
N ASP A 351 -17.45 -4.81 -33.57
CA ASP A 351 -18.61 -4.00 -33.21
C ASP A 351 -18.20 -2.56 -32.88
N ALA A 352 -16.95 -2.33 -32.44
CA ALA A 352 -16.41 -1.01 -32.15
C ALA A 352 -14.98 -0.83 -32.67
N GLU A 353 -14.73 0.34 -33.28
CA GLU A 353 -13.54 0.65 -34.09
C GLU A 353 -12.21 0.68 -33.31
N ASN A 354 -12.26 0.81 -31.97
CA ASN A 354 -11.09 0.89 -31.09
C ASN A 354 -11.00 -0.25 -30.05
N SER A 355 -11.86 -1.26 -30.20
CA SER A 355 -11.88 -2.40 -29.28
C SER A 355 -10.60 -3.22 -29.31
N ASP A 356 -9.91 -3.27 -30.45
CA ASP A 356 -8.60 -3.90 -30.61
C ASP A 356 -7.50 -3.13 -29.85
N VAL A 357 -7.51 -1.80 -29.92
CA VAL A 357 -6.61 -0.92 -29.14
C VAL A 357 -6.85 -1.09 -27.64
N ARG A 358 -8.13 -1.08 -27.20
CA ARG A 358 -8.50 -1.34 -25.79
C ARG A 358 -8.09 -2.73 -25.34
N ALA A 359 -8.19 -3.75 -26.21
CA ALA A 359 -7.72 -5.09 -25.91
C ALA A 359 -6.22 -5.11 -25.64
N ALA A 360 -5.43 -4.49 -26.51
CA ALA A 360 -3.97 -4.39 -26.33
C ALA A 360 -3.61 -3.66 -25.02
N TYR A 361 -4.30 -2.57 -24.70
CA TYR A 361 -4.08 -1.81 -23.47
C TYR A 361 -4.22 -2.67 -22.21
N TRP A 362 -5.36 -3.35 -22.06
CA TRP A 362 -5.63 -4.14 -20.87
C TRP A 362 -4.73 -5.38 -20.78
N LEU A 363 -4.48 -6.04 -21.90
CA LEU A 363 -3.59 -7.20 -21.92
C LEU A 363 -2.13 -6.83 -21.64
N LEU A 364 -1.66 -5.66 -22.08
CA LEU A 364 -0.32 -5.16 -21.73
C LEU A 364 -0.20 -4.94 -20.22
N LYS A 365 -1.21 -4.36 -19.58
CA LYS A 365 -1.24 -4.20 -18.11
C LYS A 365 -1.20 -5.55 -17.38
N ALA A 366 -2.04 -6.50 -17.82
CA ALA A 366 -2.06 -7.84 -17.22
C ALA A 366 -0.73 -8.60 -17.44
N ALA A 367 -0.10 -8.45 -18.61
CA ALA A 367 1.20 -9.03 -18.91
C ALA A 367 2.32 -8.42 -18.05
N ALA A 368 2.28 -7.10 -17.81
CA ALA A 368 3.23 -6.42 -16.92
C ALA A 368 3.14 -6.93 -15.46
N GLN A 369 1.99 -7.47 -15.05
CA GLN A 369 1.78 -8.13 -13.76
C GLN A 369 2.14 -9.63 -13.78
N GLY A 370 2.73 -10.15 -14.86
CA GLY A 370 3.17 -11.54 -14.99
C GLY A 370 2.12 -12.53 -15.52
N SER A 371 1.00 -12.06 -16.08
CA SER A 371 -0.02 -12.95 -16.65
C SER A 371 0.46 -13.60 -17.96
N VAL A 372 0.80 -14.88 -17.89
CA VAL A 372 1.19 -15.70 -19.06
C VAL A 372 0.07 -15.80 -20.09
N GLU A 373 -1.19 -15.83 -19.64
CA GLU A 373 -2.35 -15.85 -20.53
C GLU A 373 -2.49 -14.55 -21.31
N ALA A 374 -2.23 -13.40 -20.65
CA ALA A 374 -2.22 -12.10 -21.31
C ALA A 374 -1.12 -12.02 -22.36
N GLU A 375 0.09 -12.47 -22.05
CA GLU A 375 1.19 -12.53 -23.02
C GLU A 375 0.86 -13.41 -24.23
N ARG A 376 0.26 -14.58 -23.99
CA ARG A 376 -0.17 -15.50 -25.05
C ARG A 376 -1.26 -14.87 -25.92
N ALA A 377 -2.20 -14.13 -25.33
CA ALA A 377 -3.21 -13.39 -26.06
C ALA A 377 -2.59 -12.25 -26.89
N LEU A 378 -1.66 -11.48 -26.33
CA LEU A 378 -0.93 -10.43 -27.04
C LEU A 378 -0.16 -10.96 -28.24
N ARG A 379 0.52 -12.11 -28.12
CA ARG A 379 1.22 -12.73 -29.26
C ARG A 379 0.27 -13.13 -30.39
N LYS A 380 -0.99 -13.44 -30.09
CA LYS A 380 -2.02 -13.74 -31.11
C LYS A 380 -2.58 -12.48 -31.75
N ILE A 381 -2.76 -11.41 -30.97
CA ILE A 381 -3.38 -10.14 -31.39
C ILE A 381 -2.40 -9.27 -32.18
N ALA A 382 -1.16 -9.20 -31.69
CA ALA A 382 -0.06 -8.43 -32.25
C ALA A 382 1.18 -9.35 -32.36
N PRO A 383 1.19 -10.27 -33.35
CA PRO A 383 2.31 -11.17 -33.53
C PRO A 383 3.59 -10.36 -33.84
N PRO A 384 4.74 -10.73 -33.26
CA PRO A 384 6.02 -10.16 -33.67
C PRO A 384 6.25 -10.47 -35.15
N ALA A 385 6.86 -9.55 -35.90
CA ALA A 385 7.13 -9.84 -37.30
C ALA A 385 8.21 -10.93 -37.39
N THR A 386 7.92 -11.93 -38.21
CA THR A 386 8.84 -13.04 -38.50
C THR A 386 9.68 -12.78 -39.75
N ALA A 387 9.26 -11.83 -40.58
CA ALA A 387 9.93 -11.54 -41.84
C ALA A 387 11.14 -10.61 -41.64
N PRO A 388 12.27 -10.89 -42.31
CA PRO A 388 13.40 -9.96 -42.35
C PRO A 388 12.95 -8.58 -42.86
N TYR A 389 13.39 -7.52 -42.18
CA TYR A 389 13.13 -6.15 -42.61
C TYR A 389 13.63 -5.92 -44.05
N TRP A 390 12.76 -5.43 -44.92
CA TRP A 390 13.03 -5.26 -46.35
C TRP A 390 14.05 -4.16 -46.66
N GLY A 391 14.31 -3.25 -45.72
CA GLY A 391 15.31 -2.18 -45.84
C GLY A 391 16.67 -2.53 -45.21
N GLN A 392 16.97 -3.81 -44.96
CA GLN A 392 18.26 -4.23 -44.38
C GLN A 392 19.49 -3.80 -45.20
N ALA A 393 19.33 -3.57 -46.50
CA ALA A 393 20.38 -3.06 -47.38
C ALA A 393 20.78 -1.60 -47.05
N ILE A 394 19.94 -0.85 -46.32
CA ILE A 394 20.22 0.54 -45.98
C ILE A 394 21.06 0.57 -44.70
N GLY A 395 22.38 0.68 -44.88
CA GLY A 395 23.32 0.83 -43.77
C GLY A 395 23.13 2.14 -42.97
N PRO A 396 23.68 2.22 -41.75
CA PRO A 396 23.48 3.37 -40.85
C PRO A 396 24.01 4.70 -41.42
N LEU A 397 25.15 4.67 -42.13
CA LEU A 397 25.70 5.85 -42.80
C LEU A 397 24.79 6.34 -43.93
N ALA A 398 24.29 5.42 -44.74
CA ALA A 398 23.35 5.70 -45.82
C ALA A 398 22.05 6.32 -45.26
N ALA A 399 21.55 5.80 -44.13
CA ALA A 399 20.37 6.35 -43.46
C ALA A 399 20.56 7.82 -43.00
N LEU A 400 21.75 8.19 -42.53
CA LEU A 400 22.06 9.58 -42.16
C LEU A 400 22.08 10.51 -43.38
N GLU A 401 22.70 10.07 -44.49
CA GLU A 401 22.70 10.83 -45.74
C GLU A 401 21.29 11.02 -46.29
N LEU A 402 20.46 9.97 -46.21
CA LEU A 402 19.06 10.04 -46.62
C LEU A 402 18.26 10.98 -45.73
N ALA A 403 18.50 10.98 -44.41
CA ALA A 403 17.83 11.91 -43.49
C ALA A 403 18.14 13.37 -43.83
N GLY A 404 19.36 13.67 -44.28
CA GLY A 404 19.73 15.03 -44.73
C GLY A 404 19.07 15.46 -46.05
N ARG A 405 18.83 14.53 -46.98
CA ARG A 405 18.27 14.84 -48.32
C ARG A 405 16.75 14.69 -48.41
N GLN A 406 16.20 13.67 -47.77
CA GLN A 406 14.78 13.28 -47.82
C GLN A 406 14.33 12.83 -46.41
N PRO A 407 14.14 13.78 -45.47
CA PRO A 407 13.88 13.48 -44.06
C PRO A 407 12.62 12.64 -43.84
N LEU A 408 11.55 12.89 -44.60
CA LEU A 408 10.28 12.15 -44.48
C LEU A 408 10.42 10.69 -44.94
N LEU A 409 11.13 10.45 -46.04
CA LEU A 409 11.41 9.08 -46.51
C LEU A 409 12.30 8.34 -45.52
N ALA A 410 13.34 8.99 -44.99
CA ALA A 410 14.18 8.43 -43.94
C ALA A 410 13.37 8.06 -42.69
N ALA A 411 12.45 8.93 -42.26
CA ALA A 411 11.58 8.69 -41.12
C ALA A 411 10.66 7.47 -41.35
N ARG A 412 10.05 7.35 -42.54
CA ARG A 412 9.24 6.17 -42.91
C ARG A 412 10.05 4.87 -42.90
N LEU A 413 11.31 4.92 -43.33
CA LEU A 413 12.22 3.78 -43.28
C LEU A 413 12.58 3.41 -41.84
N GLU A 414 12.88 4.39 -41.00
CA GLU A 414 13.16 4.16 -39.58
C GLU A 414 11.94 3.55 -38.87
N LEU A 415 10.73 4.05 -39.14
CA LEU A 415 9.47 3.45 -38.67
C LEU A 415 9.38 1.99 -39.11
N GLY A 416 9.60 1.73 -40.39
CA GLY A 416 9.54 0.37 -40.94
C GLY A 416 10.54 -0.58 -40.28
N ARG A 417 11.75 -0.10 -39.98
CA ARG A 417 12.80 -0.90 -39.34
C ARG A 417 12.48 -1.18 -37.87
N ARG A 418 12.08 -0.16 -37.11
CA ARG A 418 11.83 -0.27 -35.67
C ARG A 418 10.56 -1.06 -35.36
N PHE A 419 9.50 -0.82 -36.12
CA PHE A 419 8.18 -1.42 -35.90
C PHE A 419 7.90 -2.60 -36.85
N GLN A 420 8.90 -3.04 -37.60
CA GLN A 420 8.85 -4.20 -38.49
C GLN A 420 7.66 -4.12 -39.47
N LEU A 421 7.48 -2.94 -40.06
CA LEU A 421 6.44 -2.69 -41.04
C LEU A 421 6.89 -3.23 -42.40
N SER A 422 5.95 -3.80 -43.14
CA SER A 422 6.16 -4.10 -44.56
C SER A 422 6.46 -2.82 -45.33
N ARG A 423 6.98 -2.96 -46.54
CA ARG A 423 7.29 -1.81 -47.39
C ARG A 423 6.07 -0.96 -47.67
N ALA A 424 4.95 -1.60 -48.01
CA ALA A 424 3.70 -0.90 -48.25
C ALA A 424 3.24 -0.18 -46.97
N GLU A 425 3.27 -0.85 -45.83
CA GLU A 425 2.90 -0.26 -44.54
C GLU A 425 3.77 0.95 -44.20
N ALA A 426 5.10 0.85 -44.25
CA ALA A 426 5.99 1.97 -43.95
C ALA A 426 5.74 3.21 -44.84
N LEU A 427 5.46 2.99 -46.12
CA LEU A 427 5.26 4.07 -47.09
C LEU A 427 3.84 4.68 -47.08
N LEU A 428 2.83 3.90 -46.66
CA LEU A 428 1.42 4.29 -46.69
C LEU A 428 0.82 4.60 -45.33
N LEU A 429 1.48 4.22 -44.23
CA LEU A 429 0.97 4.45 -42.88
C LEU A 429 0.73 5.94 -42.66
N ASP A 430 -0.49 6.26 -42.25
CA ASP A 430 -0.80 7.53 -41.61
C ASP A 430 -0.20 7.51 -40.19
N VAL A 431 0.90 8.23 -40.01
CA VAL A 431 1.72 8.13 -38.79
C VAL A 431 0.96 8.72 -37.60
N HIS A 432 0.23 9.82 -37.81
CA HIS A 432 -0.54 10.49 -36.75
C HIS A 432 -1.78 9.68 -36.35
N GLY A 433 -2.55 9.19 -37.32
CA GLY A 433 -3.72 8.34 -37.03
C GLY A 433 -3.36 6.97 -36.44
N ALA A 434 -2.17 6.46 -36.74
CA ALA A 434 -1.73 5.16 -36.26
C ALA A 434 -1.32 5.15 -34.78
N ASP A 435 -0.83 6.25 -34.21
CA ASP A 435 -0.40 6.27 -32.81
C ASP A 435 -1.58 6.26 -31.84
N GLN A 436 -1.64 5.23 -30.99
CA GLN A 436 -2.64 5.07 -29.94
C GLN A 436 -2.00 4.98 -28.54
N GLY A 437 -0.78 5.49 -28.37
CA GLY A 437 -0.09 5.57 -27.08
C GLY A 437 0.69 4.30 -26.71
N HIS A 438 0.00 3.16 -26.58
CA HIS A 438 0.59 1.85 -26.25
C HIS A 438 0.73 0.89 -27.43
N CYS A 439 0.20 1.27 -28.61
CA CYS A 439 0.36 0.52 -29.84
C CYS A 439 0.21 1.42 -31.07
N LEU A 440 0.74 0.95 -32.20
CA LEU A 440 0.47 1.48 -33.53
C LEU A 440 -0.62 0.66 -34.22
N VAL A 441 -1.67 1.32 -34.70
CA VAL A 441 -2.71 0.73 -35.55
C VAL A 441 -2.28 0.85 -37.00
N VAL A 442 -1.85 -0.26 -37.59
CA VAL A 442 -1.45 -0.33 -38.99
C VAL A 442 -2.65 -0.72 -39.82
N ASP A 443 -3.33 0.27 -40.41
CA ASP A 443 -4.48 0.06 -41.30
C ASP A 443 -4.29 0.79 -42.63
N ILE A 444 -3.73 0.07 -43.62
CA ILE A 444 -3.52 0.60 -44.98
C ILE A 444 -4.58 0.11 -45.97
N ARG A 445 -5.70 -0.46 -45.51
CA ARG A 445 -6.69 -1.10 -46.39
C ARG A 445 -7.31 -0.13 -47.39
N ALA A 446 -7.47 1.14 -47.01
CA ALA A 446 -7.99 2.19 -47.88
C ALA A 446 -7.08 2.46 -49.10
N SER A 447 -5.76 2.36 -48.93
CA SER A 447 -4.76 2.67 -49.96
C SER A 447 -4.13 1.43 -50.60
N HIS A 448 -4.27 0.27 -49.97
CA HIS A 448 -3.67 -0.99 -50.38
C HIS A 448 -4.61 -2.16 -50.09
N GLY A 449 -5.37 -2.61 -51.10
CA GLY A 449 -6.41 -3.62 -50.94
C GLY A 449 -5.93 -5.01 -50.45
N ARG A 450 -4.62 -5.30 -50.52
CA ARG A 450 -4.03 -6.51 -49.93
C ARG A 450 -3.61 -6.35 -48.46
N GLY A 451 -3.68 -5.14 -47.92
CA GLY A 451 -3.33 -4.83 -46.54
C GLY A 451 -4.29 -5.46 -45.54
N LYS A 452 -3.77 -5.80 -44.36
CA LYS A 452 -4.58 -6.25 -43.22
C LYS A 452 -4.40 -5.27 -42.08
N ARG A 453 -5.49 -4.88 -41.41
CA ARG A 453 -5.41 -4.14 -40.15
C ARG A 453 -4.69 -5.01 -39.12
N ARG A 454 -3.58 -4.51 -38.56
CA ARG A 454 -2.84 -5.18 -37.49
C ARG A 454 -2.32 -4.18 -36.48
N LEU A 455 -2.05 -4.66 -35.27
CA LEU A 455 -1.48 -3.87 -34.18
C LEU A 455 0.02 -4.15 -34.05
N VAL A 456 0.81 -3.12 -33.81
CA VAL A 456 2.21 -3.23 -33.38
C VAL A 456 2.32 -2.63 -31.98
N LEU A 457 2.74 -3.43 -31.01
CA LEU A 457 2.81 -2.99 -29.61
C LEU A 457 4.05 -2.13 -29.39
N LEU A 458 3.91 -1.08 -28.57
CA LEU A 458 5.02 -0.31 -28.04
C LEU A 458 5.42 -0.91 -26.70
N ARG A 459 6.54 -1.64 -26.67
CA ARG A 459 7.00 -2.42 -25.51
C ARG A 459 8.06 -1.70 -24.70
N THR A 460 8.81 -0.80 -25.32
CA THR A 460 9.94 -0.13 -24.66
C THR A 460 9.82 1.38 -24.69
N VAL A 461 10.42 2.04 -23.68
CA VAL A 461 10.52 3.50 -23.64
C VAL A 461 11.30 4.03 -24.86
N GLN A 462 12.30 3.29 -25.33
CA GLN A 462 13.08 3.65 -26.52
C GLN A 462 12.25 3.63 -27.80
N GLU A 463 11.32 2.68 -27.94
CA GLU A 463 10.35 2.65 -29.05
C GLU A 463 9.43 3.87 -29.01
N ARG A 464 8.90 4.22 -27.83
CA ARG A 464 8.06 5.42 -27.68
C ARG A 464 8.83 6.70 -28.01
N GLN A 465 10.01 6.90 -27.44
CA GLN A 465 10.86 8.07 -27.71
C GLN A 465 11.23 8.20 -29.19
N ALA A 466 11.49 7.06 -29.86
CA ALA A 466 11.77 7.07 -31.29
C ALA A 466 10.53 7.44 -32.11
N LEU A 467 9.36 6.90 -31.76
CA LEU A 467 8.10 7.27 -32.40
C LEU A 467 7.78 8.76 -32.23
N ASP A 468 7.93 9.29 -31.01
CA ASP A 468 7.72 10.73 -30.73
C ASP A 468 8.65 11.62 -31.56
N ARG A 469 9.93 11.24 -31.68
CA ARG A 469 10.87 11.97 -32.54
C ARG A 469 10.44 11.91 -34.01
N LEU A 470 9.98 10.76 -34.48
CA LEU A 470 9.56 10.56 -35.87
C LEU A 470 8.28 11.35 -36.17
N LEU A 471 7.29 11.34 -35.26
CA LEU A 471 6.05 12.11 -35.39
C LEU A 471 6.32 13.62 -35.57
N ARG A 472 7.27 14.18 -34.81
CA ARG A 472 7.68 15.59 -34.96
C ARG A 472 8.17 15.97 -36.36
N LEU A 473 8.70 15.01 -37.14
CA LEU A 473 9.11 15.26 -38.52
C LEU A 473 7.93 15.35 -39.48
N PHE A 474 6.79 14.78 -39.12
CA PHE A 474 5.55 14.83 -39.89
C PHE A 474 4.61 15.95 -39.40
N ASP A 475 4.90 16.59 -38.28
CA ASP A 475 4.05 17.67 -37.74
C ASP A 475 3.98 18.86 -38.71
N GLY A 476 2.74 19.24 -39.06
CA GLY A 476 2.49 20.31 -40.03
C GLY A 476 2.81 19.95 -41.49
N VAL A 477 3.14 18.69 -41.77
CA VAL A 477 3.41 18.20 -43.13
C VAL A 477 2.14 17.55 -43.69
N ASP A 478 1.68 18.06 -44.84
CA ASP A 478 0.59 17.41 -45.56
C ASP A 478 1.04 16.05 -46.11
N CYS A 479 0.51 14.96 -45.53
CA CYS A 479 0.80 13.60 -45.96
C CYS A 479 -0.24 13.06 -46.97
N SER A 480 -1.13 13.92 -47.48
CA SER A 480 -2.11 13.60 -48.51
C SER A 480 -1.47 13.31 -49.87
N LEU A 481 -2.31 13.04 -50.88
CA LEU A 481 -1.87 12.81 -52.26
C LEU A 481 -1.17 14.04 -52.87
N ASP A 482 -1.55 15.24 -52.44
CA ASP A 482 -1.09 16.51 -53.00
C ASP A 482 0.05 17.13 -52.19
N GLY A 483 0.36 16.55 -51.02
CA GLY A 483 1.44 16.99 -50.15
C GLY A 483 2.84 16.64 -50.67
N PRO A 484 3.91 17.11 -49.99
CA PRO A 484 5.31 16.92 -50.40
C PRO A 484 5.73 15.45 -50.57
N GLU A 485 5.16 14.54 -49.79
CA GLU A 485 5.41 13.11 -49.94
C GLU A 485 4.74 12.51 -51.17
N GLY A 486 3.65 13.11 -51.65
CA GLY A 486 2.87 12.65 -52.78
C GLY A 486 2.26 11.26 -52.57
N ASN A 487 1.81 10.64 -53.66
CA ASN A 487 1.15 9.33 -53.64
C ASN A 487 2.13 8.16 -53.44
N TYR A 488 1.58 6.96 -53.21
CA TYR A 488 2.37 5.74 -53.00
C TYR A 488 3.41 5.48 -54.11
N ARG A 489 3.06 5.72 -55.38
CA ARG A 489 3.97 5.47 -56.51
C ARG A 489 5.15 6.43 -56.47
N GLN A 490 4.93 7.69 -56.11
CA GLN A 490 6.00 8.68 -55.96
C GLN A 490 6.92 8.35 -54.79
N ARG A 491 6.36 7.96 -53.63
CA ARG A 491 7.16 7.49 -52.47
C ARG A 491 8.00 6.26 -52.82
N LEU A 492 7.39 5.29 -53.50
CA LEU A 492 8.07 4.08 -53.96
C LEU A 492 9.16 4.39 -55.01
N TYR A 493 8.91 5.34 -55.91
CA TYR A 493 9.90 5.79 -56.88
C TYR A 493 11.12 6.40 -56.19
N ARG A 494 10.92 7.32 -55.24
CA ARG A 494 12.02 7.94 -54.46
C ARG A 494 12.84 6.90 -53.70
N LEU A 495 12.18 5.89 -53.12
CA LEU A 495 12.86 4.78 -52.47
C LEU A 495 13.70 3.96 -53.45
N LYS A 496 13.15 3.60 -54.61
CA LYS A 496 13.85 2.82 -55.63
C LYS A 496 15.06 3.58 -56.19
N THR A 497 14.89 4.86 -56.52
CA THR A 497 15.99 5.68 -57.03
C THR A 497 17.12 5.81 -56.02
N TYR A 498 16.78 5.97 -54.73
CA TYR A 498 17.77 5.98 -53.67
C TYR A 498 18.54 4.65 -53.55
N LEU A 499 17.83 3.51 -53.54
CA LEU A 499 18.45 2.18 -53.45
C LEU A 499 19.38 1.87 -54.64
N LEU A 500 19.04 2.36 -55.83
CA LEU A 500 19.90 2.24 -57.02
C LEU A 500 21.15 3.11 -56.93
N ALA A 501 21.04 4.30 -56.32
CA ALA A 501 22.16 5.22 -56.17
C ALA A 501 23.16 4.80 -55.07
N SER A 502 22.69 4.09 -54.03
CA SER A 502 23.53 3.65 -52.90
C SER A 502 24.27 2.33 -53.14
N HIS A 503 23.93 1.57 -54.19
CA HIS A 503 24.63 0.34 -54.60
C HIS A 503 25.00 0.38 -56.09
N PRO A 504 26.15 0.98 -56.46
CA PRO A 504 26.65 0.90 -57.84
C PRO A 504 27.16 -0.52 -58.11
N ALA A 505 26.45 -1.23 -59.01
CA ALA A 505 26.83 -2.46 -59.71
C ALA A 505 27.96 -3.32 -59.09
N GLY A 506 27.61 -4.31 -58.26
CA GLY A 506 28.59 -5.32 -57.80
C GLY A 506 28.07 -6.32 -56.77
N ALA A 507 27.05 -5.99 -55.98
CA ALA A 507 26.41 -6.93 -55.08
C ALA A 507 25.08 -7.41 -55.69
N VAL A 508 25.03 -8.67 -56.12
CA VAL A 508 23.81 -9.35 -56.56
C VAL A 508 22.86 -9.43 -55.35
N LEU A 509 21.97 -8.45 -55.21
CA LEU A 509 20.75 -8.63 -54.44
C LEU A 509 19.82 -9.49 -55.28
N PRO A 510 19.14 -10.51 -54.72
CA PRO A 510 18.16 -11.29 -55.45
C PRO A 510 17.00 -10.37 -55.84
N GLU A 511 17.06 -9.82 -57.05
CA GLU A 511 16.09 -8.88 -57.64
C GLU A 511 14.65 -9.42 -57.58
N ARG A 512 14.49 -10.74 -57.50
CA ARG A 512 13.20 -11.41 -57.36
C ARG A 512 12.57 -11.31 -55.96
N SER A 513 13.31 -10.96 -54.92
CA SER A 513 12.78 -10.87 -53.53
C SER A 513 12.33 -9.46 -53.13
N LEU A 514 12.94 -8.42 -53.71
CA LEU A 514 12.60 -7.01 -53.43
C LEU A 514 11.46 -6.50 -54.32
N LEU A 515 11.24 -7.08 -55.50
CA LEU A 515 10.18 -6.65 -56.43
C LEU A 515 8.87 -7.44 -56.29
N ALA A 516 8.89 -8.63 -55.68
CA ALA A 516 7.72 -9.51 -55.54
C ALA A 516 7.36 -9.78 -54.07
N ALA A 517 6.82 -8.78 -53.38
CA ALA A 517 5.98 -8.91 -52.18
C ALA A 517 5.27 -7.58 -51.89
#